data_AF-A0A935DXM3-F1
#
_entry.id   AF-A0A935DXM3-F1
#
_cell.length_a   1.000
_cell.length_b   1.000
_cell.length_c   1.000
_cell.angle_alpha   90.00
_cell.angle_beta   90.00
_cell.angle_gamma   90.00
#
_symmetry.space_group_name_H-M   'P 1'
#
loop_
_entity.id
_entity.type
_entity.pdbx_description
1 polymer ?
#
loop_
_entity_poly.entity_id
_entity_poly.type
_entity_poly.pdbx_seq_one_letter_code
_entity_poly.pdbx_strand_id
1 'polypeptide(L)'
;MTIELDITPHPFSISFKKNNQVMMTVRLDSDSKPNLRSDDVSVTAEFPRFTLDLKLVADNWHLSTFPADSPVEIKIQLGGHWYGGGELINQQHPLDNIMLHSAPFHTFDNGPTGLSGVMTPAWFSSNGALIIADSPVEVGINQPPADYPRFQWSFATDGRGAFADRPFLDRDKIGDGLFTFTGEALNLKFSFSENAVTAYQNLVTHFGHPTELPPEGLFAKPTWTTWARYKAAINQEVVLKFADEIIAHQYPCGVMEIDDRWQVYYGDLEFDPQRFPNPKAMIDELHAKGFKVTTWVIPFLDEESQAFADGTKNNWLVRRADGSPYLVPWWQGRGGLLDVTNPSALEWFFGRLTQLQVKTGCDGFKFDAGEACFLPNDAVTHQKIHPNEYSKIYVDAVAKHHRLTEVRSGWKNQSAPIFFRQWDKTTSWGLDNGLHSLLTGALAMSLAGYPFILPDMVGGNEYDEKADAEMMIRWTQLNALLPAMQFSLAPWDYGADAAELCRRYANLHVEFAPKILGSQSLRFKMDSRSSVPSFGSTHPTNAP
;
A
#
# COMPACT_ATOMS: atom_id res chain seq x y z
N MET A 1 -3.94 11.15 27.53
CA MET A 1 -5.26 11.41 28.17
C MET A 1 -6.21 10.44 27.50
N THR A 2 -6.89 9.56 28.22
CA THR A 2 -7.73 8.53 27.57
C THR A 2 -9.11 9.09 27.28
N ILE A 3 -9.46 9.24 26.00
CA ILE A 3 -10.77 9.73 25.55
C ILE A 3 -11.57 8.54 25.02
N GLU A 4 -12.30 7.84 25.88
CA GLU A 4 -13.17 6.75 25.45
C GLU A 4 -14.43 7.30 24.75
N LEU A 5 -14.58 6.99 23.47
CA LEU A 5 -15.77 7.33 22.69
C LEU A 5 -16.78 6.18 22.79
N ASP A 6 -17.86 6.40 23.53
CA ASP A 6 -18.98 5.46 23.65
C ASP A 6 -20.17 6.00 22.85
N ILE A 7 -20.18 5.71 21.55
CA ILE A 7 -21.12 6.31 20.60
C ILE A 7 -22.43 5.52 20.59
N THR A 8 -23.40 5.98 21.37
CA THR A 8 -24.79 5.52 21.25
C THR A 8 -25.58 6.48 20.35
N PRO A 9 -26.31 5.99 19.32
CA PRO A 9 -27.02 6.87 18.40
C PRO A 9 -28.10 7.70 19.12
N HIS A 10 -28.69 7.20 20.22
CA HIS A 10 -29.66 7.94 21.02
C HIS A 10 -29.59 7.57 22.52
N PRO A 11 -29.27 8.50 23.44
CA PRO A 11 -28.69 9.84 23.21
C PRO A 11 -27.20 9.76 22.87
N PHE A 12 -26.70 10.70 22.06
CA PHE A 12 -25.27 10.84 21.81
C PHE A 12 -24.55 11.19 23.11
N SER A 13 -23.54 10.39 23.47
CA SER A 13 -22.69 10.66 24.62
C SER A 13 -21.21 10.50 24.25
N ILE A 14 -20.36 11.43 24.69
CA ILE A 14 -18.91 11.26 24.65
C ILE A 14 -18.42 11.36 26.08
N SER A 15 -17.75 10.32 26.59
CA SER A 15 -17.29 10.27 27.97
C SER A 15 -15.76 10.36 28.07
N PHE A 16 -15.24 11.50 28.49
CA PHE A 16 -13.83 11.69 28.81
C PHE A 16 -13.51 11.07 30.17
N LYS A 17 -12.55 10.14 30.24
CA LYS A 17 -12.17 9.45 31.49
C LYS A 17 -10.71 9.73 31.88
N LYS A 18 -10.43 9.75 33.19
CA LYS A 18 -9.08 9.76 33.77
C LYS A 18 -9.05 8.74 34.90
N ASN A 19 -8.15 7.75 34.84
CA ASN A 19 -7.99 6.71 35.86
C ASN A 19 -9.31 5.98 36.21
N ASN A 20 -10.08 5.55 35.20
CA ASN A 20 -11.43 4.96 35.35
C ASN A 20 -12.50 5.87 35.99
N GLN A 21 -12.21 7.14 36.28
CA GLN A 21 -13.24 8.12 36.64
C GLN A 21 -13.67 8.93 35.42
N VAL A 22 -14.98 9.02 35.20
CA VAL A 22 -15.58 9.91 34.20
C VAL A 22 -15.33 11.35 34.63
N MET A 23 -14.53 12.05 33.85
CA MET A 23 -14.18 13.45 34.06
C MET A 23 -15.22 14.39 33.45
N MET A 24 -15.82 13.98 32.33
CA MET A 24 -16.81 14.75 31.59
C MET A 24 -17.59 13.78 30.71
N THR A 25 -18.92 13.88 30.71
CA THR A 25 -19.74 13.26 29.67
C THR A 25 -20.44 14.38 28.92
N VAL A 26 -20.08 14.56 27.66
CA VAL A 26 -20.83 15.43 26.75
C VAL A 26 -22.05 14.65 26.33
N ARG A 27 -23.20 15.01 26.90
CA ARG A 27 -24.51 14.63 26.37
C ARG A 27 -25.05 15.85 25.64
N LEU A 28 -25.71 15.63 24.50
CA LEU A 28 -26.68 16.60 23.98
C LEU A 28 -27.88 16.64 24.95
N ASP A 29 -27.64 17.15 26.17
CA ASP A 29 -28.56 17.69 27.17
C ASP A 29 -27.87 17.79 28.56
N SER A 30 -27.33 18.99 28.84
CA SER A 30 -27.02 19.60 30.16
C SER A 30 -25.84 19.12 31.05
N ASP A 31 -25.09 20.14 31.50
CA ASP A 31 -24.25 20.36 32.69
C ASP A 31 -22.98 19.53 32.99
N SER A 32 -21.80 20.13 32.71
CA SER A 32 -20.77 20.50 33.73
C SER A 32 -19.50 21.12 33.11
N LYS A 33 -18.82 21.99 33.87
CA LYS A 33 -17.59 22.79 33.56
C LYS A 33 -16.29 22.07 33.99
N PRO A 34 -15.09 22.36 33.45
CA PRO A 34 -14.49 23.71 33.30
C PRO A 34 -14.19 24.13 31.86
N ASN A 35 -14.34 25.44 31.60
CA ASN A 35 -14.07 26.16 30.34
C ASN A 35 -14.60 25.52 29.04
N LEU A 36 -15.73 24.83 29.11
CA LEU A 36 -16.48 24.42 27.93
C LEU A 36 -17.23 25.61 27.35
N ARG A 37 -16.99 25.89 26.07
CA ARG A 37 -17.93 26.62 25.22
C ARG A 37 -18.62 25.59 24.36
N SER A 38 -19.94 25.52 24.47
CA SER A 38 -20.77 24.63 23.67
C SER A 38 -21.88 25.42 23.01
N ASP A 39 -22.14 25.13 21.73
CA ASP A 39 -23.36 25.50 21.02
C ASP A 39 -23.99 24.24 20.41
N ASP A 40 -25.06 24.39 19.63
CA ASP A 40 -25.84 23.27 19.09
C ASP A 40 -25.02 22.32 18.18
N VAL A 41 -23.82 22.73 17.75
CA VAL A 41 -23.00 22.01 16.76
C VAL A 41 -21.52 21.89 17.14
N SER A 42 -21.09 22.42 18.29
CA SER A 42 -19.68 22.39 18.69
C SER A 42 -19.46 22.30 20.19
N VAL A 43 -18.39 21.62 20.57
CA VAL A 43 -17.89 21.50 21.94
C VAL A 43 -16.40 21.78 21.94
N THR A 44 -16.00 22.87 22.58
CA THR A 44 -14.60 23.22 22.77
C THR A 44 -14.23 23.07 24.24
N ALA A 45 -13.21 22.26 24.53
CA ALA A 45 -12.61 22.11 25.85
C ALA A 45 -11.18 22.69 25.85
N GLU A 46 -10.95 23.70 26.69
CA GLU A 46 -9.64 24.31 26.88
C GLU A 46 -8.87 23.59 28.01
N PHE A 47 -7.69 23.08 27.71
CA PHE A 47 -6.75 22.52 28.69
C PHE A 47 -5.54 23.46 28.84
N PRO A 48 -4.78 23.37 29.96
CA PRO A 48 -3.64 24.26 30.20
C PRO A 48 -2.56 24.25 29.10
N ARG A 49 -2.50 23.18 28.30
CA ARG A 49 -1.48 22.97 27.27
C ARG A 49 -2.04 22.77 25.87
N PHE A 50 -3.35 22.66 25.67
CA PHE A 50 -3.95 22.46 24.34
C PHE A 50 -5.44 22.74 24.37
N THR A 51 -6.04 22.95 23.21
CA THR A 51 -7.49 23.05 23.05
C THR A 51 -7.99 21.85 22.26
N LEU A 52 -9.00 21.17 22.77
CA LEU A 52 -9.75 20.14 22.05
C LEU A 52 -11.03 20.77 21.50
N ASP A 53 -11.26 20.62 20.22
CA ASP A 53 -12.43 21.15 19.53
C ASP A 53 -13.14 20.02 18.79
N LEU A 54 -14.39 19.75 19.18
CA LEU A 54 -15.25 18.75 18.56
C LEU A 54 -16.41 19.46 17.88
N LYS A 55 -16.49 19.38 16.55
CA LYS A 55 -17.48 20.11 15.74
C LYS A 55 -18.26 19.18 14.83
N LEU A 56 -19.58 19.32 14.82
CA LEU A 56 -20.43 18.70 13.82
C LEU A 56 -20.44 19.59 12.55
N VAL A 57 -19.95 19.04 11.44
CA VAL A 57 -19.91 19.71 10.13
C VAL A 57 -20.46 18.75 9.09
N ALA A 58 -21.61 19.10 8.50
CA ALA A 58 -22.26 18.29 7.46
C ALA A 58 -22.33 16.80 7.82
N ASP A 59 -22.93 16.50 8.98
CA ASP A 59 -23.11 15.15 9.56
C ASP A 59 -21.84 14.39 9.97
N ASN A 60 -20.67 15.05 9.93
CA ASN A 60 -19.40 14.50 10.40
C ASN A 60 -18.95 15.20 11.67
N TRP A 61 -18.44 14.43 12.63
CA TRP A 61 -17.80 14.97 13.82
C TRP A 61 -16.31 15.16 13.56
N HIS A 62 -15.84 16.39 13.63
CA HIS A 62 -14.46 16.76 13.47
C HIS A 62 -13.85 16.99 14.85
N LEU A 63 -12.87 16.18 15.21
CA LEU A 63 -12.05 16.36 16.40
C LEU A 63 -10.73 16.99 15.95
N SER A 64 -10.47 18.20 16.43
CA SER A 64 -9.22 18.90 16.20
C SER A 64 -8.56 19.28 17.53
N THR A 65 -7.24 19.18 17.59
CA THR A 65 -6.45 19.69 18.72
C THR A 65 -5.57 20.84 18.26
N PHE A 66 -5.64 21.98 18.95
CA PHE A 66 -4.87 23.18 18.63
C PHE A 66 -3.95 23.57 19.79
N PRO A 67 -2.81 24.19 19.45
CA PRO A 67 -1.50 23.58 19.54
C PRO A 67 -1.14 23.17 20.97
N ALA A 68 -0.39 22.09 21.07
CA ALA A 68 0.08 21.57 22.33
C ALA A 68 1.58 21.71 22.51
N ASP A 69 2.05 22.08 23.71
CA ASP A 69 3.48 21.97 24.07
C ASP A 69 3.98 20.50 24.10
N SER A 70 3.08 19.53 23.86
CA SER A 70 3.32 18.08 23.93
C SER A 70 2.27 17.31 23.11
N PRO A 71 2.60 16.15 22.51
CA PRO A 71 1.64 15.33 21.76
C PRO A 71 0.35 15.00 22.55
N VAL A 72 -0.79 15.07 21.87
CA VAL A 72 -2.10 14.62 22.37
C VAL A 72 -2.28 13.14 22.01
N GLU A 73 -2.83 12.37 22.95
CA GLU A 73 -3.19 10.97 22.78
C GLU A 73 -4.72 10.83 22.89
N ILE A 74 -5.33 10.08 21.98
CA ILE A 74 -6.76 9.76 21.93
C ILE A 74 -6.90 8.25 21.87
N LYS A 75 -7.73 7.64 22.71
CA LYS A 75 -7.91 6.18 22.79
C LYS A 75 -9.36 5.77 22.65
N ILE A 76 -9.69 5.06 21.59
CA ILE A 76 -11.05 4.65 21.26
C ILE A 76 -11.22 3.19 21.64
N GLN A 77 -12.26 2.90 22.41
CA GLN A 77 -12.61 1.51 22.70
C GLN A 77 -13.07 0.82 21.42
N LEU A 78 -12.50 -0.34 21.13
CA LEU A 78 -12.91 -1.13 19.97
C LEU A 78 -14.30 -1.73 20.23
N GLY A 79 -15.31 -1.20 19.56
CA GLY A 79 -16.66 -1.76 19.48
C GLY A 79 -16.98 -2.22 18.05
N GLY A 80 -17.56 -3.41 17.91
CA GLY A 80 -17.72 -4.07 16.60
C GLY A 80 -16.40 -4.63 16.07
N HIS A 81 -16.35 -5.01 14.80
CA HIS A 81 -15.14 -5.48 14.12
C HIS A 81 -14.55 -4.39 13.23
N TRP A 82 -13.25 -4.13 13.31
CA TRP A 82 -12.57 -3.03 12.62
C TRP A 82 -11.81 -3.46 11.37
N TYR A 83 -11.80 -2.58 10.36
CA TYR A 83 -11.14 -2.75 9.06
C TYR A 83 -10.51 -1.43 8.59
N GLY A 84 -9.68 -1.48 7.55
CA GLY A 84 -9.02 -0.29 6.97
C GLY A 84 -7.53 -0.22 7.31
N GLY A 85 -6.96 0.98 7.29
CA GLY A 85 -5.53 1.23 7.53
C GLY A 85 -4.63 0.96 6.32
N GLY A 86 -4.92 -0.07 5.52
CA GLY A 86 -4.08 -0.48 4.41
C GLY A 86 -3.35 -1.78 4.71
N GLU A 87 -2.14 -1.94 4.20
CA GLU A 87 -1.41 -3.20 4.22
C GLU A 87 -0.49 -3.35 5.45
N LEU A 88 -0.55 -4.53 6.07
CA LEU A 88 0.39 -4.99 7.09
C LEU A 88 1.13 -6.28 6.63
N ILE A 89 2.36 -6.45 7.09
CA ILE A 89 3.16 -7.67 6.91
C ILE A 89 2.43 -8.90 7.50
N ASN A 90 1.96 -8.77 8.74
CA ASN A 90 1.09 -9.77 9.39
C ASN A 90 -0.36 -9.27 9.39
N GLN A 91 -0.99 -9.32 8.22
CA GLN A 91 -2.36 -8.89 8.07
C GLN A 91 -3.33 -9.97 8.56
N GLN A 92 -4.11 -9.64 9.58
CA GLN A 92 -5.24 -10.44 10.03
C GLN A 92 -6.53 -9.63 9.93
N HIS A 93 -7.66 -10.35 9.88
CA HIS A 93 -8.99 -9.76 9.86
C HIS A 93 -9.89 -10.40 10.92
N PRO A 94 -10.76 -9.61 11.55
CA PRO A 94 -10.72 -8.13 11.58
C PRO A 94 -9.48 -7.60 12.32
N LEU A 95 -9.25 -6.28 12.28
CA LEU A 95 -8.12 -5.62 12.95
C LEU A 95 -8.15 -5.76 14.48
N ASP A 96 -9.26 -6.21 15.06
CA ASP A 96 -9.33 -6.58 16.47
C ASP A 96 -8.41 -7.77 16.82
N ASN A 97 -8.00 -8.56 15.82
CA ASN A 97 -7.13 -9.72 15.98
C ASN A 97 -5.63 -9.38 15.91
N ILE A 98 -5.27 -8.13 15.65
CA ILE A 98 -3.86 -7.70 15.61
C ILE A 98 -3.50 -6.91 16.87
N MET A 99 -2.20 -6.76 17.11
CA MET A 99 -1.64 -5.83 18.10
C MET A 99 -0.59 -4.99 17.41
N LEU A 100 -0.80 -3.67 17.37
CA LEU A 100 0.12 -2.69 16.85
C LEU A 100 0.43 -1.70 17.97
N HIS A 101 1.70 -1.56 18.33
CA HIS A 101 2.12 -0.46 19.19
C HIS A 101 1.98 0.87 18.44
N SER A 102 1.83 1.97 19.18
CA SER A 102 1.79 3.31 18.58
C SER A 102 3.09 3.58 17.82
N ALA A 103 2.98 3.84 16.51
CA ALA A 103 4.10 4.24 15.67
C ALA A 103 3.60 5.21 14.57
N PRO A 104 4.49 6.05 13.99
CA PRO A 104 4.14 6.92 12.86
C PRO A 104 3.44 6.14 11.75
N PHE A 105 2.27 6.62 11.35
CA PHE A 105 1.45 5.94 10.34
C PHE A 105 1.89 6.36 8.94
N HIS A 106 3.03 5.81 8.51
CA HIS A 106 3.63 6.08 7.20
C HIS A 106 3.54 4.88 6.26
N THR A 107 3.75 5.13 4.96
CA THR A 107 4.14 4.07 4.03
C THR A 107 5.57 3.64 4.33
N PHE A 108 5.80 2.33 4.39
CA PHE A 108 7.11 1.76 4.72
C PHE A 108 7.47 0.62 3.78
N ASP A 109 8.76 0.54 3.45
CA ASP A 109 9.38 -0.69 2.99
C ASP A 109 9.64 -1.60 4.20
N ASN A 110 8.55 -2.18 4.70
CA ASN A 110 8.48 -2.92 5.94
C ASN A 110 8.82 -2.07 7.20
N GLY A 111 7.75 -1.62 7.86
CA GLY A 111 7.80 -0.71 8.99
C GLY A 111 8.00 -1.39 10.35
N PRO A 112 8.28 -0.60 11.39
CA PRO A 112 8.57 -1.11 12.75
C PRO A 112 7.42 -1.89 13.40
N THR A 113 6.18 -1.61 13.00
CA THR A 113 4.95 -2.30 13.44
C THR A 113 4.43 -3.30 12.41
N GLY A 114 5.17 -3.51 11.32
CA GLY A 114 4.70 -4.26 10.14
C GLY A 114 3.82 -3.45 9.20
N LEU A 115 3.77 -2.11 9.30
CA LEU A 115 3.20 -1.26 8.25
C LEU A 115 3.94 -1.46 6.92
N SER A 116 3.23 -1.37 5.81
CA SER A 116 3.76 -1.70 4.49
C SER A 116 3.65 -0.51 3.51
N GLY A 117 3.80 -0.77 2.21
CA GLY A 117 3.89 0.24 1.17
C GLY A 117 2.57 0.96 0.85
N VAL A 118 1.42 0.31 1.01
CA VAL A 118 0.10 0.89 0.66
C VAL A 118 -0.73 1.14 1.91
N MET A 119 -0.85 2.40 2.29
CA MET A 119 -1.47 2.84 3.55
C MET A 119 -2.58 3.86 3.30
N THR A 120 -3.63 3.82 4.14
CA THR A 120 -4.72 4.79 4.11
C THR A 120 -5.10 5.16 5.53
N PRO A 121 -5.09 6.45 5.90
CA PRO A 121 -5.35 6.90 7.26
C PRO A 121 -6.87 6.89 7.55
N ALA A 122 -7.52 5.75 7.35
CA ALA A 122 -8.94 5.57 7.59
C ALA A 122 -9.28 4.15 8.03
N TRP A 123 -10.23 4.05 8.96
CA TRP A 123 -10.68 2.80 9.56
C TRP A 123 -12.19 2.82 9.75
N PHE A 124 -12.85 1.71 9.49
CA PHE A 124 -14.30 1.61 9.70
C PHE A 124 -14.65 0.33 10.45
N SER A 125 -15.80 0.35 11.12
CA SER A 125 -16.27 -0.78 11.94
C SER A 125 -17.50 -1.46 11.32
N SER A 126 -17.73 -2.70 11.73
CA SER A 126 -18.92 -3.48 11.39
C SER A 126 -20.23 -2.77 11.75
N ASN A 127 -20.17 -1.85 12.72
CA ASN A 127 -21.32 -1.12 13.26
C ASN A 127 -21.52 0.24 12.56
N GLY A 128 -20.77 0.51 11.48
CA GLY A 128 -20.95 1.71 10.67
C GLY A 128 -20.20 2.95 11.15
N ALA A 129 -19.27 2.84 12.09
CA ALA A 129 -18.35 3.94 12.40
C ALA A 129 -17.25 4.04 11.33
N LEU A 130 -16.84 5.25 10.99
CA LEU A 130 -15.68 5.54 10.15
C LEU A 130 -14.84 6.63 10.83
N ILE A 131 -13.53 6.41 10.85
CA ILE A 131 -12.51 7.34 11.33
C ILE A 131 -11.60 7.67 10.17
N ILE A 132 -11.32 8.95 9.92
CA ILE A 132 -10.31 9.41 8.98
C ILE A 132 -9.36 10.36 9.69
N ALA A 133 -8.05 10.15 9.56
CA ALA A 133 -7.04 11.07 10.06
C ALA A 133 -6.49 11.96 8.91
N ASP A 134 -6.64 13.28 9.08
CA ASP A 134 -6.16 14.28 8.13
C ASP A 134 -4.90 15.01 8.59
N SER A 135 -4.43 14.72 9.79
CA SER A 135 -3.14 15.16 10.31
C SER A 135 -2.11 14.04 10.28
N PRO A 136 -0.80 14.36 10.33
CA PRO A 136 0.22 13.42 10.78
C PRO A 136 -0.22 12.76 12.09
N VAL A 137 -0.08 11.45 12.16
CA VAL A 137 -0.61 10.65 13.28
C VAL A 137 0.25 9.42 13.50
N GLU A 138 0.45 9.09 14.77
CA GLU A 138 0.86 7.75 15.17
C GLU A 138 -0.38 6.92 15.50
N VAL A 139 -0.36 5.65 15.12
CA VAL A 139 -1.48 4.73 15.30
C VAL A 139 -1.02 3.51 16.06
N GLY A 140 -1.77 3.14 17.10
CA GLY A 140 -1.71 1.83 17.76
C GLY A 140 -3.08 1.17 17.74
N ILE A 141 -3.11 -0.16 17.70
CA ILE A 141 -4.34 -0.96 17.69
C ILE A 141 -4.14 -2.11 18.66
N ASN A 142 -5.01 -2.23 19.66
CA ASN A 142 -4.95 -3.29 20.67
C ASN A 142 -3.50 -3.46 21.18
N GLN A 143 -2.92 -2.39 21.72
CA GLN A 143 -1.48 -2.31 21.94
C GLN A 143 -1.01 -3.46 22.84
N PRO A 144 0.19 -4.01 22.56
CA PRO A 144 0.73 -5.07 23.41
C PRO A 144 0.97 -4.55 24.84
N PRO A 145 0.89 -5.42 25.86
CA PRO A 145 1.22 -5.06 27.24
C PRO A 145 2.58 -4.35 27.34
N ALA A 146 2.72 -3.43 28.30
CA ALA A 146 3.89 -2.55 28.37
C ALA A 146 5.23 -3.29 28.52
N ASP A 147 5.20 -4.47 29.16
CA ASP A 147 6.30 -5.39 29.40
C ASP A 147 6.54 -6.39 28.26
N TYR A 148 5.70 -6.35 27.22
CA TYR A 148 5.83 -7.24 26.08
C TYR A 148 6.99 -6.82 25.15
N PRO A 149 7.78 -7.77 24.61
CA PRO A 149 8.86 -7.47 23.68
C PRO A 149 8.37 -6.70 22.45
N ARG A 150 8.96 -5.52 22.23
CA ARG A 150 8.72 -4.70 21.04
C ARG A 150 9.84 -4.94 20.06
N PHE A 151 9.54 -5.67 19.00
CA PHE A 151 10.49 -5.85 17.92
C PHE A 151 10.31 -4.72 16.91
N GLN A 152 11.44 -4.19 16.45
CA GLN A 152 11.51 -3.37 15.25
C GLN A 152 12.03 -4.27 14.14
N TRP A 153 11.28 -4.34 13.05
CA TRP A 153 11.73 -5.03 11.86
C TRP A 153 12.99 -4.34 11.29
N SER A 154 14.00 -5.12 10.89
CA SER A 154 15.21 -4.60 10.24
C SER A 154 15.85 -5.63 9.33
N PHE A 155 16.43 -5.17 8.22
CA PHE A 155 17.25 -5.96 7.30
C PHE A 155 18.74 -6.03 7.73
N ALA A 156 19.18 -5.25 8.72
CA ALA A 156 20.59 -4.89 8.90
C ALA A 156 21.38 -5.73 9.93
N THR A 157 20.77 -6.67 10.66
CA THR A 157 21.51 -7.50 11.62
C THR A 157 21.84 -8.87 11.01
N ASP A 158 23.15 -9.10 10.83
CA ASP A 158 23.85 -10.37 10.59
C ASP A 158 23.52 -11.24 9.35
N GLY A 159 22.74 -10.75 8.40
CA GLY A 159 22.46 -11.49 7.17
C GLY A 159 21.50 -12.67 7.36
N ARG A 160 20.69 -12.62 8.42
CA ARG A 160 19.52 -13.48 8.60
C ARG A 160 18.25 -12.66 8.34
N GLY A 161 17.42 -13.10 7.39
CA GLY A 161 16.05 -12.62 7.25
C GLY A 161 15.27 -12.87 8.54
N ALA A 162 14.68 -11.83 9.11
CA ALA A 162 14.19 -11.84 10.49
C ALA A 162 12.73 -12.33 10.59
N PHE A 163 12.52 -13.66 10.62
CA PHE A 163 11.20 -14.22 10.96
C PHE A 163 11.20 -15.16 12.17
N ALA A 164 12.35 -15.39 12.80
CA ALA A 164 12.42 -16.15 14.06
C ALA A 164 12.03 -15.30 15.29
N ASP A 165 12.26 -13.99 15.25
CA ASP A 165 12.13 -13.08 16.40
C ASP A 165 11.09 -11.98 16.13
N ARG A 166 9.84 -12.40 15.87
CA ARG A 166 8.73 -11.47 15.64
C ARG A 166 8.18 -10.90 16.95
N PRO A 167 7.58 -9.69 16.92
CA PRO A 167 6.47 -9.41 17.82
C PRO A 167 5.24 -10.18 17.32
N PHE A 168 4.47 -10.74 18.26
CA PHE A 168 3.22 -11.49 18.02
C PHE A 168 3.31 -13.00 17.75
N LEU A 169 4.18 -13.70 18.47
CA LEU A 169 3.82 -15.03 18.95
C LEU A 169 3.61 -14.93 20.47
N ASP A 170 2.38 -14.64 20.92
CA ASP A 170 2.04 -14.82 22.34
C ASP A 170 0.87 -15.76 22.57
N ARG A 171 1.03 -16.51 23.66
CA ARG A 171 0.23 -17.61 24.18
C ARG A 171 -1.18 -17.19 24.62
N ASP A 172 -1.34 -15.92 25.01
CA ASP A 172 -2.55 -15.42 25.68
C ASP A 172 -3.33 -14.35 24.88
N LYS A 173 -2.72 -13.74 23.84
CA LYS A 173 -3.36 -12.78 22.91
C LYS A 173 -4.10 -11.59 23.57
N ILE A 174 -3.63 -11.08 24.70
CA ILE A 174 -4.29 -9.98 25.42
C ILE A 174 -3.58 -8.65 25.10
N GLY A 175 -4.24 -7.75 24.37
CA GLY A 175 -3.80 -6.37 24.17
C GLY A 175 -4.72 -5.43 24.95
N ASP A 176 -4.48 -4.12 24.84
CA ASP A 176 -5.25 -3.13 25.59
C ASP A 176 -6.71 -2.95 25.11
N GLY A 177 -7.07 -3.52 23.95
CA GLY A 177 -8.42 -3.42 23.37
C GLY A 177 -8.78 -2.04 22.82
N LEU A 178 -7.78 -1.19 22.52
CA LEU A 178 -7.99 0.20 22.13
C LEU A 178 -7.41 0.54 20.76
N PHE A 179 -8.07 1.44 20.04
CA PHE A 179 -7.46 2.20 18.95
C PHE A 179 -6.82 3.46 19.53
N THR A 180 -5.52 3.65 19.37
CA THR A 180 -4.79 4.81 19.91
C THR A 180 -4.28 5.68 18.77
N PHE A 181 -4.58 6.98 18.85
CA PHE A 181 -4.05 8.01 17.96
C PHE A 181 -3.21 9.00 18.77
N THR A 182 -1.99 9.27 18.32
CA THR A 182 -1.09 10.25 18.96
C THR A 182 -0.58 11.26 17.94
N GLY A 183 -0.53 12.54 18.31
CA GLY A 183 0.03 13.58 17.43
C GLY A 183 0.05 14.96 18.08
N GLU A 184 0.87 15.87 17.54
CA GLU A 184 0.99 17.25 18.06
C GLU A 184 -0.23 18.12 17.74
N ALA A 185 -0.90 17.85 16.61
CA ALA A 185 -2.10 18.53 16.14
C ALA A 185 -3.03 17.53 15.44
N LEU A 186 -3.67 16.66 16.21
CA LEU A 186 -4.58 15.65 15.69
C LEU A 186 -5.81 16.29 15.04
N ASN A 187 -6.11 15.85 13.83
CA ASN A 187 -7.34 16.15 13.09
C ASN A 187 -7.97 14.83 12.65
N LEU A 188 -8.96 14.38 13.42
CA LEU A 188 -9.70 13.15 13.18
C LEU A 188 -11.15 13.48 12.80
N LYS A 189 -11.63 12.89 11.72
CA LYS A 189 -13.03 12.95 11.29
C LYS A 189 -13.72 11.65 11.65
N PHE A 190 -14.90 11.75 12.23
CA PHE A 190 -15.75 10.64 12.59
C PHE A 190 -17.06 10.75 11.85
N SER A 191 -17.50 9.65 11.24
CA SER A 191 -18.84 9.53 10.68
C SER A 191 -19.49 8.24 11.14
N PHE A 192 -20.81 8.28 11.30
CA PHE A 192 -21.60 7.16 11.79
C PHE A 192 -22.70 6.88 10.79
N SER A 193 -22.68 5.67 10.26
CA SER A 193 -23.60 5.17 9.25
C SER A 193 -24.40 4.00 9.81
N GLU A 194 -25.46 3.61 9.13
CA GLU A 194 -26.34 2.52 9.58
C GLU A 194 -25.62 1.16 9.65
N ASN A 195 -24.59 0.96 8.83
CA ASN A 195 -23.85 -0.30 8.72
C ASN A 195 -22.47 -0.10 8.07
N ALA A 196 -21.66 -1.15 8.07
CA ALA A 196 -20.32 -1.16 7.50
C ALA A 196 -20.26 -0.83 5.99
N VAL A 197 -21.28 -1.21 5.22
CA VAL A 197 -21.31 -0.97 3.76
C VAL A 197 -21.38 0.53 3.49
N THR A 198 -22.28 1.24 4.17
CA THR A 198 -22.39 2.69 4.03
C THR A 198 -21.15 3.42 4.57
N ALA A 199 -20.55 2.93 5.66
CA ALA A 199 -19.29 3.48 6.16
C ALA A 199 -18.14 3.32 5.14
N TYR A 200 -18.05 2.16 4.49
CA TYR A 200 -17.08 1.92 3.42
C TYR A 200 -17.36 2.79 2.17
N GLN A 201 -18.63 2.97 1.78
CA GLN A 201 -19.00 3.89 0.69
C GLN A 201 -18.58 5.33 0.98
N ASN A 202 -18.71 5.78 2.23
CA ASN A 202 -18.25 7.09 2.66
C ASN A 202 -16.72 7.22 2.60
N LEU A 203 -15.98 6.16 2.95
CA LEU A 203 -14.52 6.09 2.79
C LEU A 203 -14.14 6.23 1.31
N VAL A 204 -14.75 5.44 0.43
CA VAL A 204 -14.48 5.50 -1.02
C VAL A 204 -14.84 6.88 -1.59
N THR A 205 -15.96 7.47 -1.16
CA THR A 205 -16.36 8.83 -1.58
C THR A 205 -15.33 9.87 -1.13
N HIS A 206 -14.78 9.72 0.07
CA HIS A 206 -13.80 10.66 0.62
C HIS A 206 -12.47 10.65 -0.14
N PHE A 207 -11.90 9.46 -0.39
CA PHE A 207 -10.61 9.34 -1.07
C PHE A 207 -10.72 9.31 -2.60
N GLY A 208 -11.93 9.12 -3.11
CA GLY A 208 -12.21 8.92 -4.52
C GLY A 208 -11.98 7.48 -4.96
N HIS A 209 -12.31 7.23 -6.21
CA HIS A 209 -12.19 5.94 -6.87
C HIS A 209 -11.74 6.15 -8.31
N PRO A 210 -11.12 5.15 -8.97
CA PRO A 210 -10.68 5.30 -10.34
C PRO A 210 -11.85 5.54 -11.28
N THR A 211 -11.66 6.38 -12.29
CA THR A 211 -12.69 6.66 -13.31
C THR A 211 -12.49 5.83 -14.57
N GLU A 212 -11.36 5.12 -14.66
CA GLU A 212 -11.01 4.25 -15.77
C GLU A 212 -10.29 2.98 -15.29
N LEU A 213 -10.23 1.98 -16.17
CA LEU A 213 -9.51 0.74 -15.92
C LEU A 213 -8.03 0.87 -16.33
N PRO A 214 -7.10 0.23 -15.61
CA PRO A 214 -5.78 -0.08 -16.14
C PRO A 214 -5.90 -0.92 -17.43
N PRO A 215 -4.84 -0.99 -18.26
CA PRO A 215 -4.86 -1.80 -19.47
C PRO A 215 -5.27 -3.25 -19.20
N GLU A 216 -6.19 -3.76 -20.03
CA GLU A 216 -6.75 -5.11 -19.91
C GLU A 216 -5.67 -6.20 -19.79
N GLY A 217 -4.54 -6.04 -20.46
CA GLY A 217 -3.43 -6.99 -20.43
C GLY A 217 -2.87 -7.28 -19.03
N LEU A 218 -3.01 -6.36 -18.07
CA LEU A 218 -2.59 -6.57 -16.67
C LEU A 218 -3.57 -7.41 -15.84
N PHE A 219 -4.83 -7.45 -16.26
CA PHE A 219 -5.87 -8.28 -15.62
C PHE A 219 -6.03 -9.63 -16.30
N ALA A 220 -5.85 -9.65 -17.62
CA ALA A 220 -6.34 -10.75 -18.43
C ALA A 220 -5.38 -11.92 -18.50
N LYS A 221 -4.09 -11.66 -18.31
CA LYS A 221 -3.04 -12.67 -18.47
C LYS A 221 -1.97 -12.48 -17.40
N PRO A 222 -1.23 -13.55 -17.06
CA PRO A 222 -0.18 -13.44 -16.07
C PRO A 222 0.95 -12.51 -16.51
N THR A 223 1.47 -11.74 -15.56
CA THR A 223 2.78 -11.10 -15.66
C THR A 223 3.86 -12.13 -15.32
N TRP A 224 4.97 -12.12 -16.06
CA TRP A 224 6.13 -12.99 -15.89
C TRP A 224 7.32 -12.09 -15.60
N THR A 225 7.82 -12.10 -14.37
CA THR A 225 8.94 -11.26 -13.95
C THR A 225 10.21 -12.08 -13.75
N THR A 226 11.35 -11.53 -14.13
CA THR A 226 12.64 -12.24 -14.02
C THR A 226 13.24 -12.24 -12.61
N TRP A 227 12.58 -11.60 -11.63
CA TRP A 227 13.12 -11.37 -10.28
C TRP A 227 13.47 -12.63 -9.46
N ALA A 228 12.50 -13.40 -8.96
CA ALA A 228 12.76 -14.49 -8.02
C ALA A 228 13.62 -15.62 -8.63
N ARG A 229 13.35 -15.99 -9.89
CA ARG A 229 14.08 -17.09 -10.57
C ARG A 229 15.52 -16.74 -10.92
N TYR A 230 15.80 -15.49 -11.32
CA TYR A 230 17.12 -15.11 -11.85
C TYR A 230 17.86 -14.07 -11.02
N LYS A 231 17.15 -13.32 -10.16
CA LYS A 231 17.66 -12.17 -9.39
C LYS A 231 18.37 -11.19 -10.33
N ALA A 232 19.62 -10.85 -10.04
CA ALA A 232 20.45 -10.00 -10.86
C ALA A 232 21.08 -10.70 -12.09
N ALA A 233 20.94 -12.01 -12.24
CA ALA A 233 21.62 -12.82 -13.26
C ALA A 233 20.81 -12.90 -14.56
N ILE A 234 20.43 -11.75 -15.11
CA ILE A 234 19.67 -11.64 -16.37
C ILE A 234 20.49 -10.96 -17.46
N ASN A 235 20.20 -11.34 -18.69
CA ASN A 235 20.70 -10.73 -19.92
C ASN A 235 19.67 -10.98 -21.05
N GLN A 236 19.94 -10.48 -22.25
CA GLN A 236 19.03 -10.60 -23.38
C GLN A 236 18.69 -12.06 -23.73
N GLU A 237 19.66 -12.98 -23.68
CA GLU A 237 19.44 -14.39 -23.98
C GLU A 237 18.54 -15.06 -22.93
N VAL A 238 18.76 -14.76 -21.64
CA VAL A 238 17.94 -15.28 -20.54
C VAL A 238 16.49 -14.86 -20.68
N VAL A 239 16.23 -13.59 -21.01
CA VAL A 239 14.85 -13.08 -21.19
C VAL A 239 14.16 -13.77 -22.36
N LEU A 240 14.82 -13.89 -23.52
CA LEU A 240 14.26 -14.56 -24.70
C LEU A 240 14.01 -16.06 -24.43
N LYS A 241 14.98 -16.73 -23.79
CA LYS A 241 14.83 -18.13 -23.41
C LYS A 241 13.66 -18.33 -22.45
N PHE A 242 13.47 -17.44 -21.48
CA PHE A 242 12.34 -17.53 -20.56
C PHE A 242 11.01 -17.41 -21.30
N ALA A 243 10.91 -16.47 -22.26
CA ALA A 243 9.73 -16.37 -23.14
C ALA A 243 9.48 -17.64 -23.95
N ASP A 244 10.53 -18.26 -24.50
CA ASP A 244 10.43 -19.51 -25.24
C ASP A 244 9.97 -20.68 -24.36
N GLU A 245 10.46 -20.75 -23.12
CA GLU A 245 10.01 -21.76 -22.14
C GLU A 245 8.52 -21.59 -21.81
N ILE A 246 8.06 -20.36 -21.54
CA ILE A 246 6.63 -20.07 -21.28
C ILE A 246 5.75 -20.58 -22.43
N ILE A 247 6.15 -20.33 -23.68
CA ILE A 247 5.44 -20.78 -24.88
C ILE A 247 5.50 -22.30 -25.02
N ALA A 248 6.67 -22.90 -24.85
CA ALA A 248 6.87 -24.34 -24.97
C ALA A 248 6.02 -25.12 -23.94
N HIS A 249 5.86 -24.55 -22.74
CA HIS A 249 5.00 -25.08 -21.69
C HIS A 249 3.52 -24.68 -21.84
N GLN A 250 3.14 -23.98 -22.91
CA GLN A 250 1.76 -23.63 -23.26
C GLN A 250 1.06 -22.77 -22.19
N TYR A 251 1.80 -21.87 -21.56
CA TYR A 251 1.24 -20.86 -20.66
C TYR A 251 0.77 -19.61 -21.42
N PRO A 252 -0.17 -18.82 -20.87
CA PRO A 252 -0.58 -17.56 -21.49
C PRO A 252 0.55 -16.52 -21.51
N CYS A 253 0.83 -15.98 -22.70
CA CYS A 253 1.78 -14.87 -22.88
C CYS A 253 1.09 -13.54 -22.52
N GLY A 254 1.39 -13.01 -21.33
CA GLY A 254 0.93 -11.71 -20.85
C GLY A 254 2.04 -10.65 -20.92
N VAL A 255 2.48 -10.18 -19.76
CA VAL A 255 3.59 -9.21 -19.65
C VAL A 255 4.88 -9.95 -19.33
N MET A 256 5.97 -9.64 -20.01
CA MET A 256 7.34 -10.00 -19.65
C MET A 256 7.96 -8.79 -18.94
N GLU A 257 8.22 -8.92 -17.65
CA GLU A 257 8.81 -7.89 -16.81
C GLU A 257 10.29 -8.19 -16.56
N ILE A 258 11.14 -7.22 -16.89
CA ILE A 258 12.60 -7.35 -16.79
C ILE A 258 13.10 -6.67 -15.50
N ASP A 259 13.62 -7.49 -14.61
CA ASP A 259 13.99 -7.21 -13.21
C ASP A 259 15.14 -8.18 -12.79
N ASP A 260 16.26 -7.86 -12.15
CA ASP A 260 16.93 -6.62 -11.79
C ASP A 260 18.22 -6.50 -12.64
N ARG A 261 18.97 -5.40 -12.58
CA ARG A 261 20.26 -5.21 -13.28
C ARG A 261 20.17 -5.29 -14.80
N TRP A 262 19.07 -4.76 -15.35
CA TRP A 262 19.01 -4.37 -16.76
C TRP A 262 19.77 -3.08 -17.05
N GLN A 263 20.10 -2.29 -16.00
CA GLN A 263 20.93 -1.07 -16.05
C GLN A 263 22.34 -1.34 -15.50
N VAL A 264 23.32 -0.53 -15.92
CA VAL A 264 24.68 -0.54 -15.32
C VAL A 264 24.63 0.09 -13.93
N TYR A 265 24.21 1.36 -13.87
CA TYR A 265 23.98 2.11 -12.64
C TYR A 265 22.48 2.37 -12.50
N TYR A 266 21.96 2.20 -11.29
CA TYR A 266 20.56 2.45 -11.02
C TYR A 266 20.21 3.92 -11.20
N GLY A 267 19.10 4.17 -11.90
CA GLY A 267 18.58 5.51 -12.14
C GLY A 267 19.03 6.15 -13.46
N ASP A 268 19.97 5.54 -14.20
CA ASP A 268 20.32 6.00 -15.56
C ASP A 268 19.20 5.74 -16.59
N LEU A 269 18.37 4.72 -16.33
CA LEU A 269 17.24 4.31 -17.17
C LEU A 269 17.67 3.93 -18.59
N GLU A 270 18.83 3.31 -18.72
CA GLU A 270 19.35 2.76 -19.96
C GLU A 270 19.77 1.30 -19.79
N PHE A 271 19.54 0.49 -20.83
CA PHE A 271 19.97 -0.89 -20.85
C PHE A 271 21.50 -1.00 -20.84
N ASP A 272 22.03 -1.88 -19.99
CA ASP A 272 23.44 -2.27 -20.00
C ASP A 272 23.77 -2.91 -21.36
N PRO A 273 24.62 -2.28 -22.20
CA PRO A 273 24.93 -2.80 -23.53
C PRO A 273 25.74 -4.11 -23.51
N GLN A 274 26.36 -4.48 -22.38
CA GLN A 274 27.04 -5.76 -22.25
C GLN A 274 26.06 -6.91 -22.03
N ARG A 275 25.02 -6.68 -21.23
CA ARG A 275 23.98 -7.68 -20.92
C ARG A 275 22.88 -7.71 -21.98
N PHE A 276 22.54 -6.54 -22.51
CA PHE A 276 21.47 -6.32 -23.47
C PHE A 276 22.04 -5.57 -24.68
N PRO A 277 22.78 -6.27 -25.57
CA PRO A 277 23.45 -5.62 -26.70
C PRO A 277 22.47 -5.06 -27.74
N ASN A 278 21.23 -5.57 -27.80
CA ASN A 278 20.20 -5.04 -28.69
C ASN A 278 18.81 -5.14 -28.04
N PRO A 279 18.49 -4.28 -27.05
CA PRO A 279 17.24 -4.36 -26.30
C PRO A 279 16.02 -4.15 -27.20
N LYS A 280 16.15 -3.31 -28.24
CA LYS A 280 15.07 -3.11 -29.21
C LYS A 280 14.73 -4.40 -29.96
N ALA A 281 15.72 -5.09 -30.51
CA ALA A 281 15.47 -6.35 -31.22
C ALA A 281 14.89 -7.43 -30.30
N MET A 282 15.36 -7.50 -29.05
CA MET A 282 14.80 -8.39 -28.03
C MET A 282 13.31 -8.09 -27.79
N ILE A 283 12.95 -6.82 -27.59
CA ILE A 283 11.56 -6.42 -27.34
C ILE A 283 10.69 -6.65 -28.56
N ASP A 284 11.17 -6.33 -29.77
CA ASP A 284 10.45 -6.60 -31.02
C ASP A 284 10.17 -8.12 -31.17
N GLU A 285 11.13 -8.97 -30.78
CA GLU A 285 10.94 -10.43 -30.77
C GLU A 285 9.92 -10.89 -29.72
N LEU A 286 9.97 -10.33 -28.50
CA LEU A 286 8.97 -10.61 -27.45
C LEU A 286 7.56 -10.18 -27.87
N HIS A 287 7.43 -9.03 -28.54
CA HIS A 287 6.17 -8.56 -29.11
C HIS A 287 5.65 -9.51 -30.18
N ALA A 288 6.52 -10.02 -31.07
CA ALA A 288 6.15 -11.01 -32.07
C ALA A 288 5.66 -12.33 -31.46
N LYS A 289 6.16 -12.67 -30.27
CA LYS A 289 5.72 -13.81 -29.45
C LYS A 289 4.44 -13.54 -28.62
N GLY A 290 3.90 -12.32 -28.69
CA GLY A 290 2.64 -11.93 -28.05
C GLY A 290 2.77 -11.39 -26.62
N PHE A 291 3.99 -11.08 -26.17
CA PHE A 291 4.22 -10.43 -24.88
C PHE A 291 4.11 -8.91 -24.99
N LYS A 292 3.71 -8.29 -23.88
CA LYS A 292 4.05 -6.89 -23.56
C LYS A 292 5.31 -6.87 -22.72
N VAL A 293 6.10 -5.79 -22.77
CA VAL A 293 7.36 -5.72 -22.02
C VAL A 293 7.36 -4.54 -21.05
N THR A 294 7.64 -4.82 -19.78
CA THR A 294 7.88 -3.81 -18.75
C THR A 294 9.29 -3.92 -18.19
N THR A 295 9.82 -2.83 -17.63
CA THR A 295 11.11 -2.83 -16.93
C THR A 295 10.95 -2.28 -15.51
N TRP A 296 11.69 -2.84 -14.56
CA TRP A 296 11.71 -2.38 -13.17
C TRP A 296 12.40 -1.01 -13.02
N VAL A 297 11.81 -0.11 -12.23
CA VAL A 297 12.22 1.30 -12.05
C VAL A 297 12.10 1.69 -10.58
N ILE A 298 13.03 2.51 -10.11
CA ILE A 298 13.08 3.05 -8.74
C ILE A 298 13.37 4.56 -8.73
N PRO A 299 13.01 5.29 -7.66
CA PRO A 299 13.30 6.71 -7.51
C PRO A 299 14.69 6.99 -6.90
N PHE A 300 15.59 6.01 -6.88
CA PHE A 300 16.98 6.19 -6.42
C PHE A 300 17.95 6.26 -7.59
N LEU A 301 18.99 7.08 -7.43
CA LEU A 301 20.02 7.32 -8.42
C LEU A 301 21.38 7.02 -7.79
N ASP A 302 22.08 6.02 -8.32
CA ASP A 302 23.42 5.64 -7.85
C ASP A 302 24.39 6.83 -7.98
N GLU A 303 25.29 7.01 -7.02
CA GLU A 303 26.21 8.16 -6.99
C GLU A 303 27.12 8.22 -8.24
N GLU A 304 27.47 7.07 -8.80
CA GLU A 304 28.27 6.92 -10.02
C GLU A 304 27.47 7.10 -11.32
N SER A 305 26.15 7.18 -11.25
CA SER A 305 25.28 7.33 -12.43
C SER A 305 25.37 8.73 -13.04
N GLN A 306 25.20 8.83 -14.36
CA GLN A 306 25.08 10.14 -15.02
C GLN A 306 23.82 10.86 -14.53
N ALA A 307 22.76 10.11 -14.26
CA ALA A 307 21.52 10.61 -13.69
C ALA A 307 21.71 11.33 -12.36
N PHE A 308 22.55 10.81 -11.47
CA PHE A 308 22.87 11.45 -10.19
C PHE A 308 23.64 12.75 -10.39
N ALA A 309 24.62 12.77 -11.30
CA ALA A 309 25.37 13.97 -11.64
C ALA A 309 24.43 15.07 -12.20
N ASP A 310 23.52 14.71 -13.11
CA ASP A 310 22.52 15.61 -13.67
C ASP A 310 21.53 16.09 -12.60
N GLY A 311 21.05 15.18 -11.75
CA GLY A 311 20.13 15.49 -10.67
C GLY A 311 20.74 16.43 -9.63
N THR A 312 22.01 16.24 -9.30
CA THR A 312 22.79 17.11 -8.41
C THR A 312 22.95 18.51 -9.02
N LYS A 313 23.39 18.59 -10.27
CA LYS A 313 23.60 19.85 -10.99
C LYS A 313 22.33 20.71 -11.07
N ASN A 314 21.17 20.07 -11.21
CA ASN A 314 19.88 20.75 -11.41
C ASN A 314 19.01 20.83 -10.15
N ASN A 315 19.50 20.40 -8.98
CA ASN A 315 18.72 20.32 -7.73
C ASN A 315 17.43 19.50 -7.85
N TRP A 316 17.50 18.38 -8.57
CA TRP A 316 16.40 17.42 -8.73
C TRP A 316 16.42 16.28 -7.73
N LEU A 317 17.46 16.22 -6.89
CA LEU A 317 17.56 15.28 -5.78
C LEU A 317 17.16 15.95 -4.47
N VAL A 318 16.64 15.15 -3.54
CA VAL A 318 16.47 15.52 -2.15
C VAL A 318 17.83 15.92 -1.57
N ARG A 319 17.89 16.98 -0.77
CA ARG A 319 19.16 17.56 -0.28
C ARG A 319 19.27 17.52 1.24
N ARG A 320 20.49 17.64 1.73
CA ARG A 320 20.79 18.00 3.13
C ARG A 320 20.66 19.51 3.32
N ALA A 321 20.73 19.96 4.57
CA ALA A 321 20.71 21.38 4.91
C ALA A 321 21.87 22.20 4.30
N ASP A 322 23.00 21.56 4.00
CA ASP A 322 24.15 22.20 3.33
C ASP A 322 24.02 22.30 1.80
N GLY A 323 22.91 21.79 1.24
CA GLY A 323 22.63 21.78 -0.20
C GLY A 323 23.20 20.60 -0.97
N SER A 324 23.98 19.72 -0.35
CA SER A 324 24.46 18.48 -0.99
C SER A 324 23.31 17.47 -1.16
N PRO A 325 23.36 16.57 -2.16
CA PRO A 325 22.40 15.48 -2.30
C PRO A 325 22.32 14.61 -1.04
N TYR A 326 21.11 14.21 -0.66
CA TYR A 326 20.89 13.29 0.43
C TYR A 326 20.99 11.85 -0.09
N LEU A 327 22.09 11.17 0.24
CA LEU A 327 22.27 9.75 -0.06
C LEU A 327 21.49 8.89 0.94
N VAL A 328 20.43 8.25 0.46
CA VAL A 328 19.56 7.38 1.26
C VAL A 328 19.94 5.91 1.07
N PRO A 329 19.95 5.09 2.12
CA PRO A 329 20.13 3.65 1.99
C PRO A 329 18.88 2.98 1.40
N TRP A 330 19.10 1.95 0.59
CA TRP A 330 18.08 1.06 0.06
C TRP A 330 18.68 -0.35 -0.14
N TRP A 331 17.88 -1.34 -0.54
CA TRP A 331 18.29 -2.75 -0.51
C TRP A 331 19.45 -3.13 -1.45
N GLN A 332 19.82 -2.28 -2.43
CA GLN A 332 21.02 -2.48 -3.28
C GLN A 332 22.17 -1.51 -2.98
N GLY A 333 22.08 -0.67 -1.94
CA GLY A 333 23.17 0.23 -1.56
C GLY A 333 22.68 1.60 -1.10
N ARG A 334 23.25 2.65 -1.67
CA ARG A 334 22.96 4.05 -1.33
C ARG A 334 22.89 4.89 -2.60
N GLY A 335 21.94 5.80 -2.68
CA GLY A 335 21.78 6.67 -3.85
C GLY A 335 21.05 7.97 -3.51
N GLY A 336 21.09 8.93 -4.43
CA GLY A 336 20.28 10.14 -4.34
C GLY A 336 18.80 9.82 -4.54
N LEU A 337 17.94 10.36 -3.68
CA LEU A 337 16.49 10.23 -3.81
C LEU A 337 15.95 11.33 -4.74
N LEU A 338 15.11 10.97 -5.72
CA LEU A 338 14.41 11.93 -6.57
C LEU A 338 13.54 12.87 -5.73
N ASP A 339 13.68 14.19 -5.91
CA ASP A 339 12.82 15.18 -5.25
C ASP A 339 11.50 15.34 -6.00
N VAL A 340 10.51 14.51 -5.65
CA VAL A 340 9.19 14.51 -6.29
C VAL A 340 8.41 15.81 -6.08
N THR A 341 8.83 16.66 -5.13
CA THR A 341 8.20 17.97 -4.91
C THR A 341 8.68 19.04 -5.90
N ASN A 342 9.69 18.71 -6.72
CA ASN A 342 10.19 19.55 -7.80
C ASN A 342 9.55 19.11 -9.13
N PRO A 343 8.62 19.89 -9.72
CA PRO A 343 7.97 19.52 -10.98
C PRO A 343 8.96 19.28 -12.12
N SER A 344 10.06 20.04 -12.18
CA SER A 344 11.10 19.84 -13.20
C SER A 344 11.86 18.52 -13.02
N ALA A 345 12.01 18.04 -11.79
CA ALA A 345 12.62 16.73 -11.52
C ALA A 345 11.70 15.60 -12.01
N LEU A 346 10.39 15.71 -11.77
CA LEU A 346 9.41 14.74 -12.26
C LEU A 346 9.36 14.72 -13.79
N GLU A 347 9.24 15.88 -14.44
CA GLU A 347 9.21 15.98 -15.90
C GLU A 347 10.49 15.44 -16.54
N TRP A 348 11.65 15.68 -15.91
CA TRP A 348 12.90 15.07 -16.35
C TRP A 348 12.89 13.55 -16.20
N PHE A 349 12.51 13.03 -15.02
CA PHE A 349 12.52 11.60 -14.73
C PHE A 349 11.58 10.81 -15.67
N PHE A 350 10.31 11.23 -15.77
CA PHE A 350 9.33 10.60 -16.66
C PHE A 350 9.61 10.87 -18.14
N GLY A 351 10.24 12.00 -18.47
CA GLY A 351 10.76 12.26 -19.81
C GLY A 351 11.79 11.21 -20.25
N ARG A 352 12.73 10.83 -19.36
CA ARG A 352 13.71 9.77 -19.65
C ARG A 352 13.05 8.40 -19.83
N LEU A 353 12.07 8.06 -19.00
CA LEU A 353 11.27 6.83 -19.19
C LEU A 353 10.56 6.83 -20.54
N THR A 354 9.96 7.95 -20.94
CA THR A 354 9.35 8.10 -22.27
C THR A 354 10.38 7.90 -23.38
N GLN A 355 11.59 8.45 -23.26
CA GLN A 355 12.66 8.22 -24.23
C GLN A 355 13.11 6.77 -24.28
N LEU A 356 13.18 6.07 -23.14
CA LEU A 356 13.46 4.64 -23.07
C LEU A 356 12.40 3.84 -23.84
N GLN A 357 11.11 4.14 -23.64
CA GLN A 357 10.03 3.51 -24.40
C GLN A 357 10.17 3.74 -25.90
N VAL A 358 10.46 4.98 -26.34
CA VAL A 358 10.66 5.31 -27.76
C VAL A 358 11.87 4.58 -28.36
N LYS A 359 12.98 4.52 -27.62
CA LYS A 359 14.25 3.92 -28.07
C LYS A 359 14.17 2.40 -28.19
N THR A 360 13.49 1.74 -27.24
CA THR A 360 13.53 0.29 -27.08
C THR A 360 12.23 -0.41 -27.47
N GLY A 361 11.09 0.28 -27.36
CA GLY A 361 9.76 -0.29 -27.56
C GLY A 361 9.13 -0.87 -26.29
N CYS A 362 9.70 -0.70 -25.10
CA CYS A 362 9.05 -1.18 -23.87
C CYS A 362 7.68 -0.50 -23.65
N ASP A 363 6.71 -1.27 -23.19
CA ASP A 363 5.30 -0.86 -23.11
C ASP A 363 4.95 -0.16 -21.79
N GLY A 364 5.76 -0.36 -20.74
CA GLY A 364 5.52 0.22 -19.42
C GLY A 364 6.56 -0.16 -18.37
N PHE A 365 6.20 -0.04 -17.10
CA PHE A 365 7.16 -0.07 -15.99
C PHE A 365 6.58 -0.70 -14.72
N LYS A 366 7.43 -1.38 -13.95
CA LYS A 366 7.16 -1.70 -12.54
C LYS A 366 7.88 -0.67 -11.68
N PHE A 367 7.13 0.12 -10.93
CA PHE A 367 7.69 1.10 -10.03
C PHE A 367 7.79 0.52 -8.62
N ASP A 368 9.02 0.40 -8.17
CA ASP A 368 9.34 -0.08 -6.84
C ASP A 368 9.82 1.08 -5.95
N ALA A 369 9.76 0.84 -4.66
CA ALA A 369 9.92 1.86 -3.63
C ALA A 369 8.87 3.01 -3.72
N GLY A 370 9.26 4.21 -3.27
CA GLY A 370 8.40 5.40 -3.20
C GLY A 370 7.68 5.57 -1.87
N GLU A 371 7.99 4.74 -0.88
CA GLU A 371 7.49 4.81 0.50
C GLU A 371 8.13 5.99 1.25
N ALA A 372 7.37 6.54 2.20
CA ALA A 372 7.74 7.71 2.98
C ALA A 372 8.96 7.48 3.87
N CYS A 373 9.23 6.23 4.27
CA CYS A 373 10.40 5.87 5.07
C CYS A 373 11.73 6.16 4.38
N PHE A 374 11.74 6.31 3.05
CA PHE A 374 12.94 6.68 2.30
C PHE A 374 13.24 8.17 2.36
N LEU A 375 12.29 9.03 2.74
CA LEU A 375 12.52 10.46 2.93
C LEU A 375 13.05 10.73 4.34
N PRO A 376 14.32 11.16 4.51
CA PRO A 376 14.88 11.45 5.83
C PRO A 376 14.19 12.63 6.50
N ASN A 377 14.04 12.58 7.82
CA ASN A 377 13.35 13.62 8.60
C ASN A 377 14.01 15.01 8.52
N ASP A 378 15.33 15.06 8.33
CA ASP A 378 16.12 16.29 8.20
C ASP A 378 16.41 16.68 6.75
N ALA A 379 15.77 16.00 5.79
CA ALA A 379 15.93 16.30 4.38
C ALA A 379 15.24 17.61 3.98
N VAL A 380 15.82 18.25 2.95
CA VAL A 380 15.32 19.45 2.32
C VAL A 380 14.84 19.11 0.91
N THR A 381 13.54 19.21 0.71
CA THR A 381 12.84 19.08 -0.58
C THR A 381 12.56 20.46 -1.18
N HIS A 382 12.24 20.53 -2.47
CA HIS A 382 11.85 21.76 -3.17
C HIS A 382 10.61 22.42 -2.53
N GLN A 383 9.65 21.63 -2.07
CA GLN A 383 8.55 22.06 -1.22
C GLN A 383 8.54 21.25 0.07
N LYS A 384 8.40 21.91 1.22
CA LYS A 384 8.31 21.22 2.51
C LYS A 384 7.01 20.41 2.56
N ILE A 385 7.15 19.11 2.79
CA ILE A 385 6.04 18.16 2.82
C ILE A 385 6.09 17.28 4.08
N HIS A 386 4.96 16.68 4.44
CA HIS A 386 4.96 15.52 5.32
C HIS A 386 5.49 14.29 4.55
N PRO A 387 6.22 13.35 5.18
CA PRO A 387 6.82 12.21 4.47
C PRO A 387 5.86 11.42 3.57
N ASN A 388 4.63 11.13 4.03
CA ASN A 388 3.64 10.41 3.21
C ASN A 388 3.20 11.13 1.94
N GLU A 389 3.31 12.46 1.89
CA GLU A 389 3.01 13.20 0.65
C GLU A 389 4.04 12.89 -0.45
N TYR A 390 5.25 12.40 -0.09
CA TYR A 390 6.20 11.89 -1.08
C TYR A 390 5.58 10.74 -1.87
N SER A 391 5.05 9.72 -1.18
CA SER A 391 4.39 8.57 -1.80
C SER A 391 3.21 9.00 -2.65
N LYS A 392 2.39 9.91 -2.13
CA LYS A 392 1.25 10.45 -2.88
C LYS A 392 1.68 11.08 -4.19
N ILE A 393 2.61 12.05 -4.14
CA ILE A 393 3.06 12.81 -5.31
C ILE A 393 3.74 11.89 -6.32
N TYR A 394 4.57 10.95 -5.84
CA TYR A 394 5.25 9.98 -6.69
C TYR A 394 4.27 9.11 -7.47
N VAL A 395 3.30 8.50 -6.78
CA VAL A 395 2.32 7.58 -7.38
C VAL A 395 1.35 8.34 -8.29
N ASP A 396 0.91 9.54 -7.91
CA ASP A 396 0.07 10.39 -8.78
C ASP A 396 0.83 10.74 -10.07
N ALA A 397 2.14 11.00 -9.99
CA ALA A 397 2.98 11.25 -11.15
C ALA A 397 3.19 10.00 -12.01
N VAL A 398 3.33 8.81 -11.41
CA VAL A 398 3.36 7.53 -12.15
C VAL A 398 2.07 7.34 -12.93
N ALA A 399 0.91 7.44 -12.27
CA ALA A 399 -0.40 7.25 -12.88
C ALA A 399 -0.69 8.26 -14.01
N LYS A 400 -0.18 9.49 -13.90
CA LYS A 400 -0.28 10.52 -14.94
C LYS A 400 0.50 10.15 -16.21
N HIS A 401 1.67 9.54 -16.09
CA HIS A 401 2.58 9.34 -17.22
C HIS A 401 2.50 7.93 -17.83
N HIS A 402 2.18 6.90 -17.05
CA HIS A 402 2.21 5.51 -17.49
C HIS A 402 0.97 4.73 -17.03
N ARG A 403 0.41 3.95 -17.96
CA ARG A 403 -0.80 3.13 -17.69
C ARG A 403 -0.51 1.64 -17.53
N LEU A 404 0.40 1.08 -18.33
CA LEU A 404 0.81 -0.32 -18.19
C LEU A 404 1.84 -0.40 -17.06
N THR A 405 1.35 -0.35 -15.82
CA THR A 405 2.23 -0.20 -14.66
C THR A 405 1.66 -0.78 -13.39
N GLU A 406 2.57 -1.09 -12.47
CA GLU A 406 2.30 -1.41 -11.07
C GLU A 406 3.18 -0.54 -10.16
N VAL A 407 2.69 -0.25 -8.97
CA VAL A 407 3.41 0.44 -7.88
C VAL A 407 3.35 -0.40 -6.60
N ARG A 408 4.39 -0.37 -5.77
CA ARG A 408 4.36 -1.00 -4.42
C ARG A 408 3.95 -0.03 -3.30
N SER A 409 4.04 1.28 -3.55
CA SER A 409 3.69 2.32 -2.59
C SER A 409 2.34 2.96 -2.88
N GLY A 410 1.65 3.46 -1.85
CA GLY A 410 0.40 4.19 -2.01
C GLY A 410 -0.02 4.96 -0.75
N TRP A 411 -0.35 6.24 -0.91
CA TRP A 411 -0.91 7.10 0.14
C TRP A 411 -1.97 8.04 -0.45
N LYS A 412 -3.25 7.80 -0.13
CA LYS A 412 -4.38 8.58 -0.68
C LYS A 412 -4.38 8.63 -2.22
N ASN A 413 -4.14 7.46 -2.85
CA ASN A 413 -4.06 7.28 -4.31
C ASN A 413 -5.17 6.35 -4.84
N GLN A 414 -6.27 6.16 -4.12
CA GLN A 414 -7.37 5.25 -4.47
C GLN A 414 -7.95 5.55 -5.86
N SER A 415 -7.90 6.80 -6.31
CA SER A 415 -8.39 7.22 -7.63
C SER A 415 -7.45 6.92 -8.79
N ALA A 416 -6.22 6.44 -8.53
CA ALA A 416 -5.26 6.14 -9.57
C ALA A 416 -5.67 4.86 -10.34
N PRO A 417 -5.81 4.90 -11.67
CA PRO A 417 -6.22 3.76 -12.48
C PRO A 417 -5.04 2.85 -12.84
N ILE A 418 -4.27 2.44 -11.83
CA ILE A 418 -3.08 1.59 -11.95
C ILE A 418 -3.11 0.48 -10.90
N PHE A 419 -2.25 -0.53 -11.05
CA PHE A 419 -2.15 -1.61 -10.07
C PHE A 419 -1.29 -1.22 -8.87
N PHE A 420 -1.78 -1.60 -7.68
CA PHE A 420 -1.04 -1.55 -6.44
C PHE A 420 -0.64 -2.97 -6.06
N ARG A 421 0.65 -3.24 -6.11
CA ARG A 421 1.23 -4.53 -5.73
C ARG A 421 1.34 -4.61 -4.21
N GLN A 422 1.03 -5.78 -3.67
CA GLN A 422 1.37 -6.10 -2.29
C GLN A 422 2.88 -6.06 -2.05
N TRP A 423 3.29 -5.89 -0.81
CA TRP A 423 4.70 -6.04 -0.49
C TRP A 423 5.19 -7.47 -0.68
N ASP A 424 6.50 -7.60 -0.87
CA ASP A 424 7.19 -8.83 -1.25
C ASP A 424 6.88 -9.97 -0.27
N LYS A 425 6.15 -10.99 -0.74
CA LYS A 425 5.77 -12.15 0.06
C LYS A 425 6.93 -13.13 0.17
N THR A 426 7.10 -13.67 1.37
CA THR A 426 8.02 -14.78 1.63
C THR A 426 7.48 -16.07 1.03
N THR A 427 8.40 -16.97 0.71
CA THR A 427 8.06 -18.34 0.31
C THR A 427 7.71 -19.17 1.54
N SER A 428 6.55 -18.90 2.13
CA SER A 428 6.05 -19.58 3.33
C SER A 428 4.52 -19.66 3.31
N TRP A 429 3.92 -20.49 4.18
CA TRP A 429 2.46 -20.66 4.22
C TRP A 429 1.74 -19.60 5.06
N GLY A 430 2.39 -19.03 6.06
CA GLY A 430 1.74 -18.36 7.19
C GLY A 430 1.07 -17.01 6.90
N LEU A 431 0.36 -16.49 7.92
CA LEU A 431 -0.24 -15.14 7.92
C LEU A 431 0.79 -14.01 8.07
N ASP A 432 2.02 -14.36 8.44
CA ASP A 432 3.12 -13.43 8.43
C ASP A 432 3.83 -13.50 7.09
N ASN A 433 3.32 -12.69 6.18
CA ASN A 433 3.89 -12.46 4.88
C ASN A 433 4.09 -13.70 3.98
N GLY A 434 3.36 -14.78 4.24
CA GLY A 434 3.31 -15.98 3.40
C GLY A 434 2.01 -16.10 2.60
N LEU A 435 1.69 -17.29 2.10
CA LEU A 435 0.52 -17.55 1.28
C LEU A 435 -0.80 -17.17 1.96
N HIS A 436 -0.99 -17.49 3.25
CA HIS A 436 -2.22 -17.09 3.95
C HIS A 436 -2.36 -15.57 4.03
N SER A 437 -1.25 -14.84 4.17
CA SER A 437 -1.26 -13.37 4.22
C SER A 437 -1.65 -12.72 2.88
N LEU A 438 -1.52 -13.44 1.76
CA LEU A 438 -1.83 -12.92 0.43
C LEU A 438 -3.30 -12.49 0.34
N LEU A 439 -4.22 -13.37 0.77
CA LEU A 439 -5.65 -13.09 0.73
C LEU A 439 -6.04 -12.01 1.74
N THR A 440 -5.51 -12.07 2.96
CA THR A 440 -5.84 -11.07 3.99
C THR A 440 -5.29 -9.69 3.61
N GLY A 441 -4.08 -9.61 3.05
CA GLY A 441 -3.52 -8.38 2.51
C GLY A 441 -4.36 -7.81 1.37
N ALA A 442 -4.87 -8.66 0.46
CA ALA A 442 -5.63 -8.20 -0.71
C ALA A 442 -6.99 -7.65 -0.26
N LEU A 443 -7.62 -8.33 0.70
CA LEU A 443 -8.82 -7.82 1.35
C LEU A 443 -8.54 -6.51 2.10
N ALA A 444 -7.41 -6.38 2.78
CA ALA A 444 -7.07 -5.14 3.51
C ALA A 444 -6.90 -3.94 2.56
N MET A 445 -6.17 -4.11 1.47
CA MET A 445 -6.03 -3.08 0.42
C MET A 445 -7.39 -2.75 -0.21
N SER A 446 -8.21 -3.76 -0.49
CA SER A 446 -9.56 -3.54 -1.03
C SER A 446 -10.44 -2.77 -0.04
N LEU A 447 -10.40 -3.10 1.25
CA LEU A 447 -11.17 -2.41 2.29
C LEU A 447 -10.59 -1.01 2.62
N ALA A 448 -9.35 -0.74 2.23
CA ALA A 448 -8.77 0.61 2.21
C ALA A 448 -9.14 1.42 0.95
N GLY A 449 -9.94 0.83 0.04
CA GLY A 449 -10.48 1.50 -1.15
C GLY A 449 -9.69 1.31 -2.44
N TYR A 450 -8.68 0.42 -2.48
CA TYR A 450 -7.90 0.13 -3.68
C TYR A 450 -8.49 -1.03 -4.48
N PRO A 451 -9.03 -0.81 -5.69
CA PRO A 451 -9.71 -1.88 -6.44
C PRO A 451 -8.77 -2.72 -7.31
N PHE A 452 -7.59 -2.19 -7.66
CA PHE A 452 -6.64 -2.81 -8.59
C PHE A 452 -5.43 -3.30 -7.82
N ILE A 453 -5.52 -4.54 -7.36
CA ILE A 453 -4.51 -5.14 -6.49
C ILE A 453 -3.77 -6.20 -7.29
N LEU A 454 -2.44 -6.11 -7.28
CA LEU A 454 -1.59 -7.17 -7.78
C LEU A 454 -1.11 -8.00 -6.59
N PRO A 455 -1.62 -9.23 -6.43
CA PRO A 455 -1.08 -10.13 -5.42
C PRO A 455 0.34 -10.49 -5.83
N ASP A 456 1.25 -10.50 -4.86
CA ASP A 456 2.66 -10.73 -5.14
C ASP A 456 2.93 -12.11 -5.78
N MET A 457 4.12 -12.25 -6.35
CA MET A 457 4.55 -13.37 -7.19
C MET A 457 4.19 -14.76 -6.64
N VAL A 458 3.71 -15.62 -7.54
CA VAL A 458 3.42 -17.03 -7.24
C VAL A 458 4.66 -17.74 -6.71
N GLY A 459 4.50 -18.34 -5.52
CA GLY A 459 5.57 -19.03 -4.80
C GLY A 459 6.41 -18.13 -3.90
N GLY A 460 6.14 -16.83 -3.86
CA GLY A 460 6.90 -15.84 -3.10
C GLY A 460 8.26 -15.52 -3.75
N ASN A 461 9.10 -14.80 -3.00
CA ASN A 461 10.34 -14.22 -3.51
C ASN A 461 11.60 -15.08 -3.35
N GLU A 462 11.52 -16.25 -2.72
CA GLU A 462 12.65 -17.13 -2.38
C GLU A 462 13.88 -16.41 -1.78
N TYR A 463 13.66 -15.53 -0.79
CA TYR A 463 14.75 -14.87 -0.07
C TYR A 463 15.49 -15.82 0.87
N ASP A 464 14.74 -16.58 1.69
CA ASP A 464 15.29 -17.50 2.70
C ASP A 464 14.95 -18.97 2.39
N GLU A 465 13.68 -19.23 2.06
CA GLU A 465 13.17 -20.57 1.76
C GLU A 465 12.91 -20.75 0.25
N LYS A 466 13.02 -21.99 -0.22
CA LYS A 466 12.70 -22.37 -1.59
C LYS A 466 11.27 -22.87 -1.68
N ALA A 467 10.60 -22.57 -2.79
CA ALA A 467 9.27 -23.10 -3.02
C ALA A 467 9.37 -24.61 -3.28
N ASP A 468 8.31 -25.34 -2.96
CA ASP A 468 8.09 -26.69 -3.44
C ASP A 468 6.93 -26.72 -4.44
N ALA A 469 6.69 -27.90 -5.03
CA ALA A 469 5.59 -28.08 -5.97
C ALA A 469 4.23 -27.71 -5.36
N GLU A 470 3.99 -28.06 -4.09
CA GLU A 470 2.71 -27.78 -3.44
C GLU A 470 2.50 -26.27 -3.25
N MET A 471 3.52 -25.54 -2.79
CA MET A 471 3.50 -24.09 -2.65
C MET A 471 3.15 -23.41 -3.99
N MET A 472 3.83 -23.79 -5.07
CA MET A 472 3.56 -23.26 -6.42
C MET A 472 2.10 -23.50 -6.83
N ILE A 473 1.59 -24.72 -6.62
CA ILE A 473 0.22 -25.10 -6.98
C ILE A 473 -0.79 -24.30 -6.16
N ARG A 474 -0.68 -24.27 -4.83
CA ARG A 474 -1.66 -23.60 -3.96
C ARG A 474 -1.66 -22.08 -4.14
N TRP A 475 -0.50 -21.49 -4.34
CA TRP A 475 -0.39 -20.06 -4.60
C TRP A 475 -1.02 -19.67 -5.94
N THR A 476 -0.81 -20.48 -6.97
CA THR A 476 -1.45 -20.27 -8.29
C THR A 476 -2.97 -20.45 -8.19
N GLN A 477 -3.43 -21.46 -7.45
CA GLN A 477 -4.86 -21.70 -7.20
C GLN A 477 -5.54 -20.49 -6.56
N LEU A 478 -4.89 -19.88 -5.56
CA LEU A 478 -5.40 -18.67 -4.91
C LEU A 478 -5.41 -17.48 -5.87
N ASN A 479 -4.34 -17.28 -6.64
CA ASN A 479 -4.22 -16.15 -7.57
C ASN A 479 -5.19 -16.22 -8.76
N ALA A 480 -5.64 -17.41 -9.15
CA ALA A 480 -6.46 -17.60 -10.35
C ALA A 480 -7.71 -16.71 -10.40
N LEU A 481 -8.27 -16.35 -9.24
CA LEU A 481 -9.49 -15.54 -9.13
C LEU A 481 -9.25 -14.17 -8.48
N LEU A 482 -7.99 -13.80 -8.24
CA LEU A 482 -7.63 -12.44 -7.80
C LEU A 482 -7.48 -11.51 -9.03
N PRO A 483 -7.43 -10.17 -8.84
CA PRO A 483 -7.48 -9.22 -9.95
C PRO A 483 -6.34 -9.31 -10.96
N ALA A 484 -5.19 -9.86 -10.56
CA ALA A 484 -4.04 -10.12 -11.41
C ALA A 484 -3.31 -11.38 -10.92
N MET A 485 -2.42 -11.90 -11.77
CA MET A 485 -1.56 -13.03 -11.49
C MET A 485 -0.14 -12.70 -11.95
N GLN A 486 0.85 -12.95 -11.11
CA GLN A 486 2.25 -12.73 -11.47
C GLN A 486 3.08 -13.98 -11.13
N PHE A 487 3.86 -14.47 -12.09
CA PHE A 487 4.85 -15.52 -11.88
C PHE A 487 6.24 -14.92 -11.93
N SER A 488 7.14 -15.47 -11.13
CA SER A 488 8.57 -15.27 -11.33
C SER A 488 9.31 -16.60 -11.34
N LEU A 489 8.97 -17.47 -10.39
CA LEU A 489 9.36 -18.88 -10.41
C LEU A 489 8.62 -19.61 -11.53
N ALA A 490 9.34 -20.46 -12.24
CA ALA A 490 8.81 -21.22 -13.35
C ALA A 490 8.17 -22.53 -12.85
N PRO A 491 6.85 -22.75 -13.03
CA PRO A 491 6.20 -23.95 -12.49
C PRO A 491 6.80 -25.27 -12.97
N TRP A 492 7.41 -25.30 -14.15
CA TRP A 492 8.06 -26.49 -14.71
C TRP A 492 9.38 -26.88 -14.03
N ASP A 493 9.99 -25.96 -13.28
CA ASP A 493 11.17 -26.29 -12.45
C ASP A 493 10.78 -27.16 -11.23
N TYR A 494 9.47 -27.27 -10.91
CA TYR A 494 8.93 -27.98 -9.74
C TYR A 494 8.21 -29.29 -10.11
N GLY A 495 8.46 -29.82 -11.31
CA GLY A 495 7.95 -31.10 -11.77
C GLY A 495 6.67 -31.02 -12.62
N ALA A 496 6.32 -32.15 -13.24
CA ALA A 496 5.24 -32.23 -14.22
C ALA A 496 3.87 -31.83 -13.65
N ASP A 497 3.58 -32.25 -12.42
CA ASP A 497 2.30 -31.95 -11.76
C ASP A 497 2.14 -30.45 -11.49
N ALA A 498 3.19 -29.79 -10.99
CA ALA A 498 3.20 -28.34 -10.80
C ALA A 498 3.04 -27.61 -12.15
N ALA A 499 3.79 -28.03 -13.17
CA ALA A 499 3.69 -27.48 -14.51
C ALA A 499 2.27 -27.58 -15.09
N GLU A 500 1.59 -28.72 -14.92
CA GLU A 500 0.24 -28.92 -15.44
C GLU A 500 -0.80 -28.13 -14.64
N LEU A 501 -0.77 -28.25 -13.31
CA LEU A 501 -1.77 -27.63 -12.44
C LEU A 501 -1.66 -26.11 -12.46
N CYS A 502 -0.47 -25.53 -12.33
CA CYS A 502 -0.29 -24.09 -12.42
C CYS A 502 -0.78 -23.55 -13.78
N ARG A 503 -0.53 -24.27 -14.88
CA ARG A 503 -1.02 -23.89 -16.21
C ARG A 503 -2.53 -23.92 -16.30
N ARG A 504 -3.17 -24.94 -15.73
CA ARG A 504 -4.64 -25.02 -15.65
C ARG A 504 -5.22 -23.79 -14.96
N TYR A 505 -4.65 -23.37 -13.84
CA TYR A 505 -5.13 -22.21 -13.08
C TYR A 505 -4.73 -20.86 -13.69
N ALA A 506 -3.60 -20.76 -14.38
CA ALA A 506 -3.26 -19.61 -15.22
C ALA A 506 -4.26 -19.44 -16.37
N ASN A 507 -4.69 -20.54 -17.01
CA ASN A 507 -5.75 -20.50 -18.02
C ASN A 507 -7.12 -20.19 -17.42
N LEU A 508 -7.42 -20.65 -16.21
CA LEU A 508 -8.64 -20.29 -15.48
C LEU A 508 -8.71 -18.78 -15.23
N HIS A 509 -7.59 -18.16 -14.88
CA HIS A 509 -7.50 -16.70 -14.71
C HIS A 509 -7.87 -15.97 -16.01
N VAL A 510 -7.33 -16.41 -17.15
CA VAL A 510 -7.68 -15.87 -18.47
C VAL A 510 -9.18 -16.05 -18.78
N GLU A 511 -9.76 -17.21 -18.46
CA GLU A 511 -11.19 -17.48 -18.65
C GLU A 511 -12.07 -16.54 -17.80
N PHE A 512 -11.64 -16.23 -16.57
CA PHE A 512 -12.38 -15.37 -15.65
C PHE A 512 -12.08 -13.87 -15.82
N ALA A 513 -11.05 -13.49 -16.56
CA ALA A 513 -10.68 -12.10 -16.78
C ALA A 513 -11.84 -11.20 -17.22
N PRO A 514 -12.73 -11.59 -18.15
CA PRO A 514 -13.89 -10.77 -18.51
C PRO A 514 -14.86 -10.54 -17.33
N LYS A 515 -14.99 -11.51 -16.41
CA LYS A 515 -15.81 -11.36 -15.19
C LYS A 515 -15.11 -10.48 -14.15
N ILE A 516 -13.80 -10.64 -13.98
CA ILE A 516 -12.98 -9.78 -13.12
C ILE A 516 -13.12 -8.33 -13.61
N LEU A 517 -12.83 -8.07 -14.89
CA LEU A 517 -12.99 -6.75 -15.52
C LEU A 517 -14.45 -6.25 -15.49
N GLY A 518 -15.42 -7.12 -15.73
CA GLY A 518 -16.84 -6.79 -15.71
C GLY A 518 -17.35 -6.41 -14.33
N SER A 519 -16.89 -7.08 -13.27
CA SER A 519 -17.22 -6.76 -11.88
C SER A 519 -16.64 -5.41 -11.46
N GLN A 520 -15.39 -5.11 -11.88
CA GLN A 520 -14.76 -3.81 -11.69
C GLN A 520 -15.54 -2.73 -12.48
N SER A 521 -15.89 -3.00 -13.74
CA SER A 521 -16.70 -2.13 -14.62
C SER A 521 -18.10 -1.80 -14.08
N LEU A 522 -18.77 -2.77 -13.46
CA LEU A 522 -20.12 -2.61 -12.90
C LEU A 522 -20.11 -1.76 -11.63
N ARG A 523 -19.06 -1.83 -10.80
CA ARG A 523 -18.85 -0.91 -9.67
C ARG A 523 -18.73 0.55 -10.13
N PHE A 524 -17.94 0.82 -11.19
CA PHE A 524 -17.83 2.18 -11.77
C PHE A 524 -19.17 2.76 -12.28
N LYS A 525 -20.06 1.91 -12.79
CA LYS A 525 -21.37 2.35 -13.32
C LYS A 525 -22.44 2.57 -12.25
N MET A 526 -22.30 1.95 -11.08
CA MET A 526 -23.22 2.18 -9.95
C MET A 526 -22.89 3.48 -9.23
N ASP A 527 -21.61 3.81 -9.04
CA ASP A 527 -21.21 5.05 -8.34
C ASP A 527 -21.43 6.32 -9.17
N SER A 528 -21.31 6.25 -10.50
CA SER A 528 -21.60 7.38 -11.41
C SER A 528 -23.10 7.70 -11.57
N ARG A 529 -24.00 6.85 -11.05
CA ARG A 529 -25.46 7.05 -11.07
C ARG A 529 -26.03 7.52 -9.74
N SER A 530 -25.18 7.89 -8.77
CA SER A 530 -25.57 8.43 -7.47
C SER A 530 -26.12 9.88 -7.50
N SER A 531 -26.61 10.36 -8.66
CA SER A 531 -27.71 11.31 -8.70
C SER A 531 -29.04 10.53 -8.70
N VAL A 532 -29.62 10.36 -7.51
CA VAL A 532 -30.93 9.77 -7.16
C VAL A 532 -31.88 9.50 -8.34
N PRO A 533 -32.40 8.26 -8.45
CA PRO A 533 -33.83 8.08 -8.18
C PRO A 533 -34.12 6.93 -7.21
N SER A 534 -35.04 7.20 -6.29
CA SER A 534 -35.70 6.21 -5.43
C SER A 534 -36.42 5.14 -6.28
N PHE A 535 -36.15 3.86 -6.04
CA PHE A 535 -37.13 2.80 -6.30
C PHE A 535 -37.04 1.72 -5.22
N GLY A 536 -38.23 1.35 -4.72
CA GLY A 536 -38.45 0.57 -3.52
C GLY A 536 -38.08 -0.91 -3.60
N SER A 537 -38.11 -1.49 -2.40
CA SER A 537 -38.03 -2.90 -2.03
C SER A 537 -38.15 -3.92 -3.17
N THR A 538 -37.16 -4.80 -3.29
CA THR A 538 -37.32 -6.24 -2.99
C THR A 538 -35.97 -6.98 -3.06
N HIS A 539 -35.73 -7.75 -2.00
CA HIS A 539 -34.76 -8.84 -1.79
C HIS A 539 -33.28 -8.56 -1.49
N PRO A 540 -32.75 -9.14 -0.39
CA PRO A 540 -31.35 -9.07 -0.01
C PRO A 540 -30.58 -10.16 -0.76
N THR A 541 -29.48 -9.80 -1.40
CA THR A 541 -28.44 -10.78 -1.74
C THR A 541 -27.18 -10.39 -0.99
N ASN A 542 -26.84 -11.24 -0.02
CA ASN A 542 -25.52 -11.30 0.59
C ASN A 542 -24.48 -11.44 -0.53
N ALA A 543 -23.56 -10.49 -0.60
CA ALA A 543 -22.26 -10.69 -1.21
C ALA A 543 -21.21 -10.34 -0.14
N PRO A 544 -20.20 -11.22 0.07
CA PRO A 544 -19.16 -11.03 1.09
C PRO A 544 -18.22 -9.88 0.76
#